data_AF-A0A136LDM2-F1
#
_entry.id   AF-A0A136LDM2-F1
#
_cell.length_a   1.000
_cell.length_b   1.000
_cell.length_c   1.000
_cell.angle_alpha   90.00
_cell.angle_beta   90.00
_cell.angle_gamma   90.00
#
_symmetry.space_group_name_H-M   'P 1'
#
loop_
_entity.id
_entity.type
_entity.pdbx_description
1 polymer ?
#
loop_
_entity_poly.entity_id
_entity_poly.type
_entity_poly.pdbx_seq_one_letter_code
_entity_poly.pdbx_strand_id
1 'polypeptide(L)'
;MRLKSIFTILLIGLLLSGGALLAQDEASDLFARVNNLRASVGRGPYAYNAALAAAAQNQAQWMLETGSVSHTRPDGSGPRTRALNAGYPSTMVGENIYIGGMASVDSAWTFWV
;
A
#
# COMPACT_ATOMS: atom_id res chain seq x y z
N MET A 1 -27.67 -53.56 -15.91
CA MET A 1 -28.63 -52.51 -16.30
C MET A 1 -28.01 -51.13 -16.02
N ARG A 2 -27.54 -50.49 -17.09
CA ARG A 2 -27.40 -49.04 -17.37
C ARG A 2 -27.18 -48.03 -16.22
N LEU A 3 -25.97 -47.45 -16.24
CA LEU A 3 -25.61 -46.03 -16.37
C LEU A 3 -26.27 -44.98 -15.43
N LYS A 4 -25.42 -44.20 -14.76
CA LYS A 4 -25.46 -42.72 -14.75
C LYS A 4 -24.18 -42.14 -14.10
N SER A 5 -23.22 -41.78 -14.95
CA SER A 5 -22.23 -40.75 -14.64
C SER A 5 -22.95 -39.41 -14.46
N ILE A 6 -22.60 -38.64 -13.43
CA ILE A 6 -22.96 -37.22 -13.34
C ILE A 6 -21.68 -36.42 -13.06
N PHE A 7 -21.43 -35.53 -14.00
CA PHE A 7 -20.39 -34.51 -14.10
C PHE A 7 -20.62 -33.38 -13.06
N THR A 8 -19.52 -32.85 -12.49
CA THR A 8 -19.30 -31.41 -12.13
C THR A 8 -20.15 -30.88 -10.95
N ILE A 9 -19.61 -30.18 -9.94
CA ILE A 9 -18.98 -28.86 -10.00
C ILE A 9 -18.03 -28.69 -8.79
N LEU A 10 -16.74 -28.45 -9.06
CA LEU A 10 -15.81 -27.83 -8.12
C LEU A 10 -16.14 -26.34 -8.10
N LEU A 11 -16.81 -25.84 -7.06
CA LEU A 11 -17.12 -24.41 -6.95
C LEU A 11 -15.88 -23.66 -6.46
N ILE A 12 -15.29 -22.89 -7.38
CA ILE A 12 -14.29 -21.87 -7.13
C ILE A 12 -14.90 -20.79 -6.23
N GLY A 13 -14.20 -20.49 -5.14
CA GLY A 13 -14.42 -19.31 -4.32
C GLY A 13 -13.12 -18.53 -4.12
N LEU A 14 -12.34 -18.32 -5.19
CA LEU A 14 -11.24 -17.37 -5.14
C LEU A 14 -11.82 -15.98 -5.47
N LEU A 15 -12.25 -15.27 -4.42
CA LEU A 15 -12.48 -13.84 -4.45
C LEU A 15 -11.14 -13.15 -4.74
N LEU A 16 -10.80 -13.01 -6.01
CA LEU A 16 -9.68 -12.20 -6.47
C LEU A 16 -10.03 -10.72 -6.25
N SER A 17 -9.54 -10.20 -5.13
CA SER A 17 -9.39 -8.78 -4.85
C SER A 17 -8.43 -8.15 -5.87
N GLY A 18 -8.92 -7.79 -7.06
CA GLY A 18 -8.10 -7.21 -8.14
C GLY A 18 -7.34 -5.95 -7.72
N GLY A 19 -7.84 -5.19 -6.75
CA GLY A 19 -7.17 -3.99 -6.21
C GLY A 19 -5.86 -4.29 -5.46
N ALA A 20 -5.74 -5.46 -4.82
CA ALA A 20 -4.52 -5.81 -4.10
C ALA A 20 -3.34 -6.10 -5.04
N LEU A 21 -3.61 -6.60 -6.25
CA LEU A 21 -2.57 -6.94 -7.23
C LEU A 21 -1.97 -5.68 -7.87
N LEU A 22 -2.81 -4.71 -8.26
CA LEU A 22 -2.36 -3.44 -8.84
C LEU A 22 -1.67 -2.56 -7.80
N ALA A 23 -2.21 -2.45 -6.58
CA ALA A 23 -1.57 -1.68 -5.51
C ALA A 23 -0.18 -2.24 -5.13
N GLN A 24 0.01 -3.56 -5.20
CA GLN A 24 1.32 -4.18 -4.97
C GLN A 24 2.32 -3.85 -6.08
N ASP A 25 1.86 -3.75 -7.34
CA ASP A 25 2.69 -3.34 -8.48
C ASP A 25 3.08 -1.86 -8.35
N GLU A 26 2.11 -0.99 -8.07
CA GLU A 26 2.32 0.45 -7.86
C GLU A 26 3.26 0.75 -6.68
N ALA A 27 3.08 0.05 -5.55
CA ALA A 27 3.96 0.18 -4.40
C ALA A 27 5.40 -0.25 -4.72
N SER A 28 5.55 -1.30 -5.54
CA SER A 28 6.86 -1.81 -5.96
C SER A 28 7.57 -0.84 -6.92
N ASP A 29 6.85 -0.29 -7.91
CA ASP A 29 7.37 0.73 -8.83
C ASP A 29 7.82 1.98 -8.04
N LEU A 30 6.96 2.53 -7.20
CA LEU A 30 7.28 3.73 -6.43
C LEU A 30 8.46 3.51 -5.49
N PHE A 31 8.55 2.34 -4.85
CA PHE A 31 9.70 1.98 -4.00
C PHE A 31 11.01 1.89 -4.82
N ALA A 32 10.96 1.31 -6.01
CA ALA A 32 12.12 1.25 -6.91
C ALA A 32 12.56 2.66 -7.35
N ARG A 33 11.63 3.54 -7.72
CA ARG A 33 11.93 4.94 -8.08
C ARG A 33 12.58 5.70 -6.92
N VAL A 34 12.07 5.56 -5.70
CA VAL A 34 12.68 6.17 -4.51
C VAL A 34 14.12 5.71 -4.33
N ASN A 35 14.39 4.40 -4.44
CA ASN A 35 15.75 3.88 -4.30
C ASN A 35 16.68 4.32 -5.45
N ASN A 36 16.17 4.45 -6.67
CA ASN A 36 16.93 5.02 -7.79
C ASN A 36 17.30 6.48 -7.56
N LEU A 37 16.37 7.30 -7.05
CA LEU A 37 16.63 8.69 -6.67
C LEU A 37 17.67 8.78 -5.54
N ARG A 38 17.58 7.91 -4.54
CA ARG A 38 18.57 7.86 -3.45
C ARG A 38 19.97 7.55 -4.00
N ALA A 39 20.07 6.59 -4.90
CA ALA A 39 21.33 6.23 -5.53
C ALA A 39 21.93 7.38 -6.36
N SER A 40 21.10 8.13 -7.09
CA SER A 40 21.57 9.26 -7.93
C SER A 40 22.20 10.40 -7.12
N VAL A 41 21.85 10.53 -5.84
CA VAL A 41 22.43 11.49 -4.90
C VAL A 41 23.38 10.86 -3.88
N GLY A 42 23.90 9.65 -4.15
CA GLY A 42 24.92 8.98 -3.34
C GLY A 42 24.44 8.45 -1.99
N ARG A 43 23.13 8.19 -1.84
CA ARG A 43 22.53 7.61 -0.61
C ARG A 43 22.28 6.11 -0.80
N GLY A 44 22.54 5.34 0.24
CA GLY A 44 22.23 3.90 0.26
C GLY A 44 20.72 3.62 0.11
N PRO A 45 20.33 2.49 -0.50
CA PRO A 45 18.91 2.16 -0.70
C PRO A 45 18.21 1.94 0.63
N TYR A 46 16.91 2.19 0.66
CA TYR A 46 16.05 1.71 1.73
C TYR A 46 15.79 0.20 1.58
N ALA A 47 15.61 -0.46 2.72
CA ALA A 47 15.09 -1.82 2.77
C ALA A 47 13.55 -1.77 2.87
N TYR A 48 12.87 -2.63 2.10
CA TYR A 48 11.43 -2.76 2.20
C TYR A 48 11.04 -3.32 3.57
N ASN A 49 9.94 -2.82 4.14
CA ASN A 49 9.41 -3.31 5.41
C ASN A 49 7.88 -3.48 5.31
N ALA A 50 7.42 -4.72 5.50
CA ALA A 50 6.02 -5.07 5.33
C ALA A 50 5.10 -4.40 6.38
N ALA A 51 5.58 -4.12 7.60
CA ALA A 51 4.81 -3.41 8.62
C ALA A 51 4.56 -1.95 8.22
N LEU A 52 5.58 -1.28 7.67
CA LEU A 52 5.42 0.09 7.15
C LEU A 52 4.47 0.14 5.95
N ALA A 53 4.55 -0.84 5.05
CA ALA A 53 3.62 -0.94 3.92
C ALA A 53 2.17 -1.15 4.38
N ALA A 54 1.95 -2.03 5.37
CA ALA A 54 0.63 -2.25 5.95
C ALA A 54 0.08 -0.97 6.64
N ALA A 55 0.93 -0.25 7.38
CA ALA A 55 0.54 1.03 8.00
C ALA A 55 0.16 2.09 6.96
N ALA A 56 0.93 2.20 5.87
CA ALA A 56 0.65 3.13 4.77
C ALA A 56 -0.66 2.79 4.04
N GLN A 57 -0.88 1.51 3.71
CA GLN A 57 -2.12 1.04 3.08
C GLN A 57 -3.34 1.31 3.97
N ASN A 58 -3.22 1.06 5.28
CA ASN A 58 -4.29 1.36 6.22
C ASN A 58 -4.59 2.85 6.31
N GLN A 59 -3.58 3.73 6.21
CA GLN A 59 -3.79 5.17 6.16
C GLN A 59 -4.45 5.62 4.87
N ALA A 60 -4.00 5.13 3.71
CA ALA A 60 -4.63 5.41 2.43
C ALA A 60 -6.11 5.00 2.44
N GLN A 61 -6.43 3.81 2.94
CA GLN A 61 -7.79 3.32 3.06
C GLN A 61 -8.66 4.22 3.95
N TRP A 62 -8.14 4.63 5.11
CA TRP A 62 -8.86 5.55 5.99
C TRP A 62 -9.14 6.91 5.32
N MET A 63 -8.19 7.45 4.56
CA MET A 63 -8.40 8.71 3.83
C MET A 63 -9.45 8.56 2.73
N LEU A 64 -9.48 7.41 2.04
CA LEU A 64 -10.52 7.10 1.05
C LEU A 64 -11.90 6.97 1.68
N GLU A 65 -12.02 6.28 2.80
CA GLU A 65 -13.29 6.03 3.49
C GLU A 65 -13.89 7.28 4.12
N THR A 66 -13.04 8.18 4.63
CA THR A 66 -13.48 9.39 5.34
C THR A 66 -13.49 10.65 4.49
N GLY A 67 -12.84 10.62 3.31
CA GLY A 67 -12.60 11.81 2.51
C GLY A 67 -11.65 12.83 3.15
N SER A 68 -11.01 12.49 4.28
CA SER A 68 -10.10 13.39 4.99
C SER A 68 -8.64 13.11 4.64
N VAL A 69 -7.96 14.10 4.06
CA VAL A 69 -6.51 14.01 3.75
C VAL A 69 -5.72 14.61 4.91
N SER A 70 -5.11 13.75 5.73
CA SER A 70 -4.37 14.17 6.92
C SER A 70 -3.32 13.14 7.31
N HIS A 71 -2.20 13.61 7.89
CA HIS A 71 -1.22 12.74 8.54
C HIS A 71 -1.70 12.18 9.88
N THR A 72 -2.61 12.90 10.55
CA THR A 72 -3.11 12.59 11.90
C THR A 72 -4.60 12.25 11.83
N ARG A 73 -4.98 11.12 12.43
CA ARG A 73 -6.38 10.71 12.56
C ARG A 73 -7.07 11.41 13.74
N PRO A 74 -8.42 11.39 13.80
CA PRO A 74 -9.18 12.00 14.90
C PRO A 74 -8.84 11.46 16.29
N ASP A 75 -8.36 10.22 16.40
CA ASP A 75 -7.89 9.62 17.66
C ASP A 75 -6.48 10.12 18.09
N GLY A 76 -5.88 11.03 17.33
CA GLY A 76 -4.54 11.55 17.56
C GLY A 76 -3.41 10.67 17.01
N SER A 77 -3.73 9.54 16.36
CA SER A 77 -2.70 8.67 15.79
C SER A 77 -2.04 9.32 14.57
N GLY A 78 -0.75 9.61 14.69
CA GLY A 78 0.12 10.04 13.59
C GLY A 78 0.85 8.85 12.94
N PRO A 79 1.72 9.12 11.94
CA PRO A 79 2.43 8.07 11.20
C PRO A 79 3.25 7.15 12.10
N ARG A 80 3.93 7.70 13.12
CA ARG A 80 4.70 6.92 14.08
C ARG A 80 3.83 5.97 14.90
N THR A 81 2.67 6.42 15.36
CA THR A 81 1.73 5.58 16.13
C THR A 81 1.22 4.43 15.27
N ARG A 82 0.85 4.71 14.01
CA ARG A 82 0.40 3.66 13.08
C ARG A 82 1.51 2.67 12.72
N ALA A 83 2.74 3.14 12.50
CA ALA A 83 3.89 2.29 12.26
C ALA A 83 4.21 1.38 13.47
N LEU A 84 4.16 1.93 14.69
CA LEU A 84 4.32 1.15 15.92
C LEU A 84 3.25 0.07 16.04
N ASN A 85 1.98 0.42 15.83
CA ASN A 85 0.86 -0.52 15.89
C ASN A 85 0.94 -1.63 14.83
N ALA A 86 1.59 -1.35 13.69
CA ALA A 86 1.86 -2.34 12.65
C ALA A 86 3.10 -3.21 12.94
N GLY A 87 3.85 -2.93 14.01
CA GLY A 87 5.03 -3.71 14.41
C GLY A 87 6.38 -3.10 14.02
N TYR A 88 6.44 -1.80 13.70
CA TYR A 88 7.69 -1.08 13.43
C TYR A 88 8.04 -0.07 14.55
N PRO A 89 8.83 -0.48 15.57
CA PRO A 89 9.10 0.33 16.75
C PRO A 89 10.23 1.34 16.54
N SER A 90 9.98 2.38 15.73
CA SER A 90 10.92 3.48 15.50
C SER A 90 10.47 4.78 16.16
N THR A 91 11.44 5.60 16.57
CA THR A 91 11.21 6.99 16.99
C THR A 91 11.18 7.97 15.82
N MET A 92 11.70 7.57 14.66
CA MET A 92 11.79 8.39 13.44
C MET A 92 11.00 7.72 12.31
N VAL A 93 9.85 8.33 11.98
CA VAL A 93 8.97 7.90 10.89
C VAL A 93 8.51 9.15 10.15
N GLY A 94 8.71 9.18 8.83
CA GLY A 94 8.17 10.19 7.93
C GLY A 94 7.05 9.61 7.07
N GLU A 95 6.17 10.47 6.56
CA GLU A 95 5.07 10.09 5.68
C GLU A 95 4.91 11.14 4.59
N ASN A 96 4.85 10.70 3.34
CA ASN A 96 4.43 11.51 2.20
C ASN A 96 3.06 11.01 1.75
N ILE A 97 2.15 11.92 1.41
CA ILE A 97 0.80 11.59 0.95
C ILE A 97 0.58 12.21 -0.42
N TYR A 98 -0.02 11.44 -1.31
CA TYR A 98 -0.68 11.93 -2.52
C TYR A 98 -1.96 11.13 -2.69
N ILE A 99 -3.09 11.82 -2.94
CA ILE A 99 -4.40 11.19 -3.09
C ILE A 99 -5.23 12.01 -4.07
N GLY A 100 -6.02 11.32 -4.89
CA GLY A 100 -6.88 11.94 -5.90
C GLY A 100 -7.63 10.88 -6.69
N GLY A 101 -8.76 11.26 -7.30
CA GLY A 101 -9.61 10.32 -8.05
C GLY A 101 -8.97 9.72 -9.30
N MET A 102 -7.86 10.30 -9.76
CA MET A 102 -7.03 9.79 -10.87
C MET A 102 -5.57 9.64 -10.42
N ALA A 103 -5.32 9.38 -9.13
CA ALA A 103 -3.98 9.20 -8.63
C ALA A 103 -3.30 7.99 -9.29
N SER A 104 -2.02 8.17 -9.59
CA SER A 104 -1.13 7.16 -10.16
C SER A 104 0.28 7.34 -9.59
N VAL A 105 1.13 6.32 -9.74
CA VAL A 105 2.55 6.37 -9.36
C VAL A 105 3.24 7.58 -10.00
N ASP A 106 3.00 7.85 -11.29
CA ASP A 106 3.63 8.97 -12.00
C ASP A 106 3.18 10.33 -11.45
N SER A 107 1.88 10.51 -11.22
CA SER A 107 1.36 11.77 -10.66
C SER A 107 1.87 12.04 -9.24
N ALA A 108 1.96 11.01 -8.40
CA ALA A 108 2.55 11.12 -7.07
C ALA A 108 4.05 11.43 -7.15
N TRP A 109 4.77 10.77 -8.06
CA TRP A 109 6.21 10.99 -8.26
C TRP A 109 6.52 12.43 -8.68
N THR A 110 5.79 12.96 -9.68
CA THR A 110 5.93 14.35 -10.12
C THR A 110 5.58 15.36 -9.03
N PHE A 111 4.70 15.02 -8.09
CA PHE A 111 4.35 15.92 -7.00
C PHE A 111 5.41 15.98 -5.90
N TRP A 112 6.12 14.88 -5.62
CA TRP A 112 7.07 14.80 -4.49
C TRP A 112 8.50 15.23 -4.81
N VAL A 113 8.92 15.24 -6.08
CA VAL A 113 10.31 15.45 -6.52
C VAL A 113 10.42 16.72 -7.34
#